data_AF-A0A0D3I613-F1
#
_entry.id   AF-A0A0D3I613-F1
#
_cell.length_a   1.000
_cell.length_b   1.000
_cell.length_c   1.000
_cell.angle_alpha   90.00
_cell.angle_beta   90.00
_cell.angle_gamma   90.00
#
_symmetry.space_group_name_H-M   'P 1'
#
loop_
_entity.id
_entity.type
_entity.pdbx_description
1 polymer ?
#
loop_
_entity_poly.entity_id
_entity_poly.type
_entity_poly.pdbx_seq_one_letter_code
_entity_poly.pdbx_strand_id
1 'polypeptide(L)'
;MRLPAPPKLDNAVAAPLLALLLTAAAPPLLLSPSPALAAASTSPTSTELSRLSAGLARVDYLLRDWDRLTTVCNGVQDATEAKQVARTIGDQKCSKSPLIVQRYIGASSTLDPLFKADKLMIRAASLVAPEQQEEYSSAVDVYIREQQMSSTMAYTSSWSGSENPNGSVEQIEENLLEAKKEVLETQAALRTIVRLLGLPPAPPIAE
;
A
#
# COMPACT_ATOMS: atom_id res chain seq x y z
N MET A 1 -9.51 -34.57 -29.13
CA MET A 1 -10.65 -33.63 -29.11
C MET A 1 -10.14 -32.29 -29.64
N ARG A 2 -10.68 -31.82 -30.77
CA ARG A 2 -10.22 -30.61 -31.48
C ARG A 2 -10.96 -29.39 -30.93
N LEU A 3 -10.22 -28.33 -30.60
CA LEU A 3 -10.75 -27.02 -30.25
C LEU A 3 -11.32 -26.32 -31.51
N PRO A 4 -12.44 -25.58 -31.41
CA PRO A 4 -13.00 -24.83 -32.53
C PRO A 4 -12.23 -23.53 -32.79
N ALA A 5 -12.11 -23.17 -34.08
CA ALA A 5 -11.45 -21.96 -34.56
C ALA A 5 -12.34 -20.70 -34.43
N PRO A 6 -11.76 -19.50 -34.29
CA PRO A 6 -12.52 -18.25 -34.21
C PRO A 6 -13.10 -17.82 -35.57
N PRO A 7 -14.26 -17.13 -35.60
CA PRO A 7 -14.89 -16.67 -36.84
C PRO A 7 -14.14 -15.48 -37.46
N LYS A 8 -14.13 -15.47 -38.80
CA LYS A 8 -13.53 -14.43 -39.65
C LYS A 8 -14.49 -13.24 -39.80
N LEU A 9 -13.95 -12.02 -39.75
CA LEU A 9 -14.64 -10.81 -40.19
C LEU A 9 -14.64 -10.77 -41.72
N ASP A 10 -15.83 -10.74 -42.32
CA ASP A 10 -16.00 -10.43 -43.73
C ASP A 10 -16.43 -8.98 -43.92
N ASN A 11 -15.76 -8.34 -44.86
CA ASN A 11 -15.81 -6.92 -45.17
C ASN A 11 -16.75 -6.71 -46.38
N ALA A 12 -17.45 -5.58 -46.36
CA ALA A 12 -18.00 -4.83 -47.50
C ALA A 12 -19.15 -5.44 -48.34
N VAL A 13 -20.28 -4.73 -48.34
CA VAL A 13 -21.11 -4.53 -49.55
C VAL A 13 -21.46 -3.04 -49.62
N ALA A 14 -21.25 -2.43 -50.79
CA ALA A 14 -21.46 -1.02 -51.08
C ALA A 14 -22.71 -0.78 -51.95
N ALA A 15 -23.55 0.19 -51.52
CA ALA A 15 -24.33 1.20 -52.30
C ALA A 15 -25.39 0.74 -53.35
N PRO A 16 -26.22 1.63 -53.98
CA PRO A 16 -26.60 3.05 -53.68
C PRO A 16 -28.12 3.38 -53.88
N LEU A 17 -28.46 4.68 -53.72
CA LEU A 17 -29.44 5.52 -54.47
C LEU A 17 -30.83 5.90 -53.88
N LEU A 18 -30.88 7.19 -53.51
CA LEU A 18 -31.90 8.24 -53.73
C LEU A 18 -33.26 8.22 -52.99
N ALA A 19 -33.49 9.24 -52.14
CA ALA A 19 -34.50 10.28 -52.38
C ALA A 19 -34.40 11.42 -51.35
N LEU A 20 -34.51 12.65 -51.85
CA LEU A 20 -34.44 13.95 -51.19
C LEU A 20 -35.78 14.29 -50.51
N LEU A 21 -35.79 14.96 -49.35
CA LEU A 21 -36.85 15.91 -48.93
C LEU A 21 -36.38 16.79 -47.76
N LEU A 22 -36.51 18.11 -47.95
CA LEU A 22 -36.19 19.22 -47.04
C LEU A 22 -36.92 19.15 -45.69
N THR A 23 -36.26 19.50 -44.59
CA THR A 23 -36.76 20.47 -43.58
C THR A 23 -35.64 20.91 -42.63
N ALA A 24 -35.70 22.17 -42.21
CA ALA A 24 -34.69 22.90 -41.46
C ALA A 24 -34.58 22.50 -39.98
N ALA A 25 -33.37 22.44 -39.41
CA ALA A 25 -33.09 22.75 -37.99
C ALA A 25 -31.59 22.70 -37.64
N ALA A 26 -31.11 23.82 -37.07
CA ALA A 26 -29.95 24.02 -36.18
C ALA A 26 -28.52 23.59 -36.61
N PRO A 27 -27.51 24.48 -36.52
CA PRO A 27 -26.11 24.07 -36.60
C PRO A 27 -25.75 23.19 -35.38
N PRO A 28 -25.07 22.05 -35.56
CA PRO A 28 -24.52 21.33 -34.43
C PRO A 28 -23.39 22.19 -33.85
N LEU A 29 -23.61 22.74 -32.66
CA LEU A 29 -22.51 23.20 -31.80
C LEU A 29 -21.68 21.96 -31.50
N LEU A 30 -20.59 21.79 -32.26
CA LEU A 30 -19.50 20.88 -31.93
C LEU A 30 -18.92 21.37 -30.60
N LEU A 31 -19.44 20.88 -29.48
CA LEU A 31 -18.72 20.89 -28.22
C LEU A 31 -17.52 19.99 -28.41
N SER A 32 -16.41 20.57 -28.83
CA SER A 32 -15.10 19.97 -28.68
C SER A 32 -14.99 19.56 -27.22
N PRO A 33 -14.77 18.27 -26.88
CA PRO A 33 -14.46 17.90 -25.51
C PRO A 33 -13.20 18.69 -25.15
N SER A 34 -13.36 19.66 -24.24
CA SER A 34 -12.21 20.36 -23.70
C SER A 34 -11.29 19.30 -23.11
N PRO A 35 -10.01 19.25 -23.52
CA PRO A 35 -9.08 18.36 -22.85
C PRO A 35 -9.13 18.73 -21.38
N ALA A 36 -9.58 17.79 -20.55
CA ALA A 36 -9.48 17.94 -19.11
C ALA A 36 -8.01 18.28 -18.83
N LEU A 37 -7.75 19.49 -18.32
CA LEU A 37 -6.43 19.83 -17.82
C LEU A 37 -6.07 18.73 -16.83
N ALA A 38 -5.13 17.86 -17.22
CA ALA A 38 -4.43 17.01 -16.28
C ALA A 38 -3.93 17.95 -15.20
N ALA A 39 -4.38 17.75 -13.96
CA ALA A 39 -3.96 18.54 -12.82
C ALA A 39 -2.42 18.56 -12.85
N ALA A 40 -1.86 19.71 -13.22
CA ALA A 40 -0.43 19.96 -13.09
C ALA A 40 -0.08 19.58 -11.65
N SER A 41 0.98 18.80 -11.48
CA SER A 41 1.44 18.28 -10.19
C SER A 41 1.71 19.45 -9.25
N THR A 42 0.66 19.91 -8.56
CA THR A 42 0.75 20.95 -7.56
C THR A 42 1.64 20.41 -6.46
N SER A 43 2.57 21.25 -6.00
CA SER A 43 3.36 20.95 -4.81
C SER A 43 2.40 20.51 -3.69
N PRO A 44 2.73 19.44 -2.95
CA PRO A 44 1.85 18.93 -1.91
C PRO A 44 1.51 19.99 -0.86
N THR A 45 0.28 19.96 -0.37
CA THR A 45 -0.15 20.80 0.73
C THR A 45 0.51 20.39 2.05
N SER A 46 0.56 21.28 3.03
CA SER A 46 1.08 20.97 4.37
C SER A 46 0.34 19.79 5.02
N THR A 47 -0.98 19.68 4.81
CA THR A 47 -1.80 18.56 5.29
C THR A 47 -1.45 17.23 4.61
N GLU A 48 -1.12 17.25 3.31
CA GLU A 48 -0.62 16.06 2.64
C GLU A 48 0.74 15.65 3.23
N LEU A 49 1.66 16.61 3.41
CA LEU A 49 3.00 16.36 3.93
C LEU A 49 3.01 15.86 5.38
N SER A 50 2.09 16.33 6.23
CA SER A 50 2.01 15.87 7.63
C SER A 50 1.74 14.37 7.76
N ARG A 51 1.23 13.73 6.69
CA ARG A 51 1.05 12.28 6.62
C ARG A 51 2.39 11.53 6.69
N LEU A 52 3.48 12.10 6.18
CA LEU A 52 4.81 11.49 6.24
C LEU A 52 5.31 11.43 7.69
N SER A 53 5.17 12.52 8.44
CA SER A 53 5.50 12.55 9.87
C SER A 53 4.61 11.60 10.68
N ALA A 54 3.31 11.57 10.40
CA ALA A 54 2.39 10.64 11.06
C ALA A 54 2.71 9.18 10.74
N GLY A 55 3.08 8.89 9.48
CA GLY A 55 3.55 7.59 9.04
C GLY A 55 4.85 7.16 9.74
N LEU A 56 5.81 8.08 9.88
CA LEU A 56 7.05 7.81 10.60
C LEU A 56 6.77 7.45 12.07
N ALA A 57 5.91 8.20 12.76
CA ALA A 57 5.52 7.89 14.14
C ALA A 57 4.84 6.52 14.27
N ARG A 58 4.09 6.08 13.25
CA ARG A 58 3.50 4.73 13.19
C ARG A 58 4.57 3.64 13.05
N VAL A 59 5.53 3.82 12.16
CA VAL A 59 6.62 2.86 11.96
C VAL A 59 7.54 2.81 13.19
N ASP A 60 7.83 3.96 13.79
CA ASP A 60 8.56 4.05 15.07
C ASP A 60 7.84 3.28 16.18
N TYR A 61 6.51 3.42 16.27
CA TYR A 61 5.69 2.68 17.23
C TYR A 61 5.75 1.17 16.98
N LEU A 62 5.61 0.72 15.72
CA LEU A 62 5.76 -0.69 15.37
C LEU A 62 7.11 -1.24 15.84
N LEU A 63 8.21 -0.54 15.56
CA LEU A 63 9.55 -1.04 15.87
C LEU A 63 9.84 -1.03 17.37
N ARG A 64 9.34 -0.02 18.10
CA ARG A 64 9.46 0.07 19.57
C ARG A 64 8.68 -1.06 20.27
N ASP A 65 7.46 -1.32 19.81
CA ASP A 65 6.52 -2.26 20.42
C ASP A 65 6.39 -3.56 19.61
N TRP A 66 7.45 -3.93 18.89
CA TRP A 66 7.43 -5.00 17.88
C TRP A 66 6.80 -6.28 18.40
N ASP A 67 7.27 -6.78 19.53
CA ASP A 67 6.81 -8.06 20.06
C ASP A 67 5.35 -8.01 20.48
N ARG A 68 4.92 -6.93 21.14
CA ARG A 68 3.54 -6.75 21.59
C ARG A 68 2.60 -6.65 20.39
N LEU A 69 2.93 -5.79 19.43
CA LEU A 69 2.06 -5.50 18.29
C LEU A 69 1.97 -6.67 17.31
N THR A 70 3.07 -7.39 17.09
CA THR A 70 3.09 -8.56 16.19
C THR A 70 2.52 -9.81 16.84
N THR A 71 2.24 -9.83 18.14
CA THR A 71 1.63 -10.99 18.81
C THR A 71 0.11 -10.88 18.78
N VAL A 72 -0.56 -11.90 18.25
CA VAL A 72 -2.03 -12.01 18.24
C VAL A 72 -2.42 -13.23 19.07
N CYS A 73 -3.22 -12.99 20.11
CA CYS A 73 -3.75 -14.06 20.95
C CYS A 73 -5.18 -14.36 20.53
N ASN A 74 -5.41 -15.60 20.09
CA ASN A 74 -6.74 -16.12 19.80
C ASN A 74 -7.10 -17.17 20.86
N GLY A 75 -8.31 -17.10 21.39
CA GLY A 75 -8.81 -18.03 22.40
C GLY A 75 -9.84 -17.39 23.34
N VAL A 76 -10.41 -18.21 24.21
CA VAL A 76 -11.47 -17.80 25.14
C VAL A 76 -10.86 -17.38 26.48
N GLN A 77 -11.15 -16.16 26.95
CA GLN A 77 -10.45 -15.52 28.09
C GLN A 77 -10.80 -16.17 29.43
N ASP A 78 -11.96 -16.83 29.52
CA ASP A 78 -12.45 -17.49 30.72
C ASP A 78 -12.33 -19.02 30.64
N ALA A 79 -11.85 -19.63 31.72
CA ALA A 79 -11.76 -21.07 31.91
C ALA A 79 -13.13 -21.77 31.86
N THR A 80 -14.22 -21.05 32.10
CA THR A 80 -15.60 -21.57 31.98
C THR A 80 -16.04 -21.66 30.53
N GLU A 81 -15.83 -20.59 29.75
CA GLU A 81 -16.16 -20.57 28.33
C GLU A 81 -15.24 -21.48 27.50
N ALA A 82 -13.95 -21.62 27.89
CA ALA A 82 -13.01 -22.57 27.29
C ALA A 82 -13.49 -24.04 27.38
N LYS A 83 -14.35 -24.38 28.35
CA LYS A 83 -14.99 -25.71 28.47
C LYS A 83 -16.22 -25.87 27.56
N GLN A 84 -16.76 -24.77 27.02
CA GLN A 84 -17.99 -24.74 26.24
C GLN A 84 -17.75 -24.60 24.73
N VAL A 85 -16.60 -24.06 24.31
CA VAL A 85 -16.21 -24.07 22.89
C VAL A 85 -15.81 -25.46 22.44
N ALA A 86 -16.27 -25.84 21.24
CA ALA A 86 -15.78 -27.04 20.57
C ALA A 86 -14.23 -26.96 20.48
N ARG A 87 -13.54 -28.09 20.73
CA ARG A 87 -12.06 -28.20 20.67
C ARG A 87 -11.40 -27.77 19.35
N THR A 88 -12.18 -27.32 18.38
CA THR A 88 -11.72 -26.67 17.15
C THR A 88 -11.17 -25.26 17.39
N ILE A 89 -11.54 -24.59 18.49
CA ILE A 89 -10.90 -23.35 18.94
C ILE A 89 -9.83 -23.77 19.95
N GLY A 90 -8.57 -23.72 19.54
CA GLY A 90 -7.44 -24.13 20.37
C GLY A 90 -7.37 -23.33 21.67
N ASP A 91 -6.67 -23.90 22.66
CA ASP A 91 -6.26 -23.21 23.89
C ASP A 91 -5.74 -21.81 23.57
N GLN A 92 -5.88 -20.85 24.49
CA GLN A 92 -5.30 -19.50 24.41
C GLN A 92 -3.85 -19.55 23.92
N LYS A 93 -3.66 -19.43 22.60
CA LYS A 93 -2.37 -19.56 21.93
C LYS A 93 -2.13 -18.25 21.23
N CYS A 94 -1.21 -17.50 21.83
CA CYS A 94 -0.63 -16.34 21.19
C CYS A 94 0.35 -16.80 20.12
N SER A 95 0.26 -16.23 18.92
CA SER A 95 1.21 -16.45 17.84
C SER A 95 1.62 -15.12 17.22
N LYS A 96 2.77 -15.11 16.55
CA LYS A 96 3.19 -13.95 15.77
C LYS A 96 2.37 -13.83 14.48
N SER A 97 2.00 -12.61 14.12
CA SER A 97 1.27 -12.26 12.90
C SER A 97 2.09 -11.28 12.06
N PRO A 98 2.78 -11.75 11.02
CA PRO A 98 3.55 -10.88 10.13
C PRO A 98 2.72 -9.81 9.42
N LEU A 99 1.43 -10.07 9.19
CA LEU A 99 0.53 -9.11 8.53
C LEU A 99 0.32 -7.81 9.32
N ILE A 100 0.66 -7.78 10.61
CA ILE A 100 0.70 -6.54 11.39
C ILE A 100 1.68 -5.54 10.77
N VAL A 101 2.80 -5.98 10.20
CA VAL A 101 3.79 -5.11 9.55
C VAL A 101 3.13 -4.27 8.44
N GLN A 102 2.33 -4.90 7.56
CA GLN A 102 1.63 -4.22 6.47
C GLN A 102 0.64 -3.14 6.94
N ARG A 103 0.18 -3.22 8.19
CA ARG A 103 -0.69 -2.19 8.80
C ARG A 103 0.04 -0.91 9.15
N TYR A 104 1.31 -1.00 9.52
CA TYR A 104 2.09 0.15 9.97
C TYR A 104 2.91 0.79 8.85
N ILE A 105 3.30 0.03 7.81
CA ILE A 105 4.04 0.57 6.66
C ILE A 105 3.14 1.10 5.53
N GLY A 106 1.82 1.22 5.78
CA GLY A 106 0.85 1.75 4.82
C GLY A 106 0.47 0.84 3.66
N ALA A 107 0.74 -0.47 3.77
CA ALA A 107 0.47 -1.44 2.70
C ALA A 107 -0.92 -2.10 2.77
N SER A 108 -1.61 -2.02 3.93
CA SER A 108 -2.89 -2.73 4.15
C SER A 108 -4.16 -1.89 3.97
N SER A 109 -4.07 -0.56 3.92
CA SER A 109 -5.24 0.33 3.94
C SER A 109 -5.03 1.58 3.11
N THR A 110 -6.08 2.00 2.40
CA THR A 110 -6.11 3.25 1.64
C THR A 110 -6.27 4.50 2.52
N LEU A 111 -6.63 4.30 3.79
CA LEU A 111 -6.79 5.35 4.79
C LEU A 111 -5.53 5.55 5.63
N ASP A 112 -4.50 4.71 5.45
CA ASP A 112 -3.25 4.84 6.19
C ASP A 112 -2.50 6.11 5.75
N PRO A 113 -1.85 6.85 6.68
CA PRO A 113 -1.03 8.00 6.33
C PRO A 113 0.00 7.71 5.24
N LEU A 114 0.61 6.52 5.23
CA LEU A 114 1.61 6.11 4.25
C LEU A 114 1.02 5.54 2.94
N PHE A 115 -0.31 5.52 2.79
CA PHE A 115 -0.92 5.07 1.53
C PHE A 115 -0.51 5.97 0.35
N LYS A 116 0.14 5.38 -0.67
CA LYS A 116 0.71 6.12 -1.82
C LYS A 116 1.71 7.21 -1.41
N ALA A 117 2.48 6.97 -0.34
CA ALA A 117 3.51 7.89 0.12
C ALA A 117 4.61 8.11 -0.93
N ASP A 118 4.90 7.10 -1.76
CA ASP A 118 5.78 7.18 -2.94
C ASP A 118 5.42 8.38 -3.84
N LYS A 119 4.14 8.49 -4.23
CA LYS A 119 3.67 9.56 -5.11
C LYS A 119 3.71 10.92 -4.43
N LEU A 120 3.43 10.95 -3.13
CA LEU A 120 3.53 12.15 -2.32
C LEU A 120 4.98 12.65 -2.25
N MET A 121 5.93 11.76 -1.98
CA MET A 121 7.35 12.07 -1.88
C MET A 121 7.91 12.56 -3.22
N ILE A 122 7.55 11.92 -4.34
CA ILE A 122 7.96 12.37 -5.68
C ILE A 122 7.46 13.79 -5.96
N ARG A 123 6.19 14.09 -5.64
CA ARG A 123 5.63 15.43 -5.79
C ARG A 123 6.28 16.46 -4.84
N ALA A 124 6.74 16.03 -3.67
CA ALA A 124 7.37 16.88 -2.68
C ALA A 124 8.83 17.24 -3.02
N ALA A 125 9.43 16.62 -4.03
CA ALA A 125 10.84 16.85 -4.39
C ALA A 125 11.15 18.34 -4.60
N SER A 126 10.28 19.09 -5.27
CA SER A 126 10.49 20.53 -5.52
C SER A 126 10.55 21.42 -4.27
N LEU A 127 10.23 20.88 -3.09
CA LEU A 127 10.28 21.58 -1.80
C LEU A 127 11.63 21.44 -1.09
N VAL A 128 12.50 20.55 -1.59
CA VAL A 128 13.83 20.31 -1.02
C VAL A 128 14.82 21.32 -1.57
N ALA A 129 15.84 21.67 -0.77
CA ALA A 129 16.90 22.56 -1.20
C ALA A 129 17.71 21.92 -2.35
N PRO A 130 18.11 22.68 -3.40
CA PRO A 130 18.79 22.13 -4.57
C PRO A 130 20.05 21.30 -4.28
N GLU A 131 20.79 21.66 -3.23
CA GLU A 131 21.99 20.96 -2.77
C GLU A 131 21.70 19.59 -2.10
N GLN A 132 20.46 19.35 -1.68
CA GLN A 132 20.02 18.12 -1.02
C GLN A 132 19.19 17.22 -1.95
N GLN A 133 19.04 17.62 -3.22
CA GLN A 133 18.13 16.98 -4.16
C GLN A 133 18.49 15.52 -4.46
N GLU A 134 19.80 15.25 -4.60
CA GLU A 134 20.32 13.90 -4.84
C GLU A 134 20.06 12.99 -3.63
N GLU A 135 20.40 13.47 -2.42
CA GLU A 135 20.17 12.75 -1.17
C GLU A 135 18.67 12.42 -0.99
N TYR A 136 17.80 13.39 -1.28
CA TYR A 136 16.35 13.19 -1.22
C TYR A 136 15.89 12.13 -2.21
N SER A 137 16.31 12.24 -3.48
CA SER A 137 15.92 11.27 -4.52
C SER A 137 16.36 9.85 -4.17
N SER A 138 17.58 9.68 -3.67
CA SER A 138 18.10 8.40 -3.22
C SER A 138 17.31 7.85 -2.03
N ALA A 139 16.98 8.68 -1.04
CA ALA A 139 16.16 8.28 0.10
C ALA A 139 14.75 7.85 -0.33
N VAL A 140 14.14 8.52 -1.31
CA VAL A 140 12.85 8.14 -1.89
C VAL A 140 12.92 6.78 -2.58
N ASP A 141 13.95 6.53 -3.39
CA ASP A 141 14.15 5.24 -4.06
C ASP A 141 14.35 4.09 -3.06
N VAL A 142 15.14 4.33 -2.01
CA VAL A 142 15.31 3.36 -0.91
C VAL A 142 13.98 3.11 -0.23
N TYR A 143 13.23 4.14 0.16
CA TYR A 143 11.93 3.98 0.79
C TYR A 143 10.98 3.14 -0.06
N ILE A 144 10.86 3.43 -1.37
CA ILE A 144 9.97 2.69 -2.28
C ILE A 144 10.35 1.21 -2.33
N ARG A 145 11.64 0.92 -2.47
CA ARG A 145 12.15 -0.45 -2.54
C ARG A 145 11.90 -1.20 -1.23
N GLU A 146 12.31 -0.64 -0.09
CA GLU A 146 12.22 -1.34 1.19
C GLU A 146 10.79 -1.46 1.70
N GLN A 147 9.91 -0.51 1.37
CA GLN A 147 8.49 -0.64 1.71
C GLN A 147 7.86 -1.83 0.98
N GLN A 148 8.20 -2.02 -0.30
CA GLN A 148 7.72 -3.16 -1.09
C GLN A 148 8.31 -4.48 -0.58
N MET A 149 9.60 -4.51 -0.26
CA MET A 149 10.27 -5.67 0.31
C MET A 149 9.69 -6.05 1.67
N SER A 150 9.55 -5.09 2.58
CA SER A 150 8.91 -5.26 3.89
C SER A 150 7.51 -5.84 3.76
N SER A 151 6.70 -5.28 2.84
CA SER A 151 5.34 -5.75 2.60
C SER A 151 5.29 -7.17 2.05
N THR A 152 6.17 -7.48 1.09
CA THR A 152 6.25 -8.79 0.44
C THR A 152 6.73 -9.84 1.44
N MET A 153 7.78 -9.56 2.21
CA MET A 153 8.31 -10.46 3.22
C MET A 153 7.30 -10.70 4.34
N ALA A 154 6.60 -9.66 4.81
CA ALA A 154 5.51 -9.84 5.77
C ALA A 154 4.40 -10.74 5.22
N TYR A 155 4.02 -10.55 3.96
CA TYR A 155 3.01 -11.40 3.30
C TYR A 155 3.48 -12.85 3.21
N THR A 156 4.67 -13.11 2.67
CA THR A 156 5.20 -14.48 2.50
C THR A 156 5.43 -15.17 3.84
N SER A 157 5.91 -14.44 4.86
CA SER A 157 6.06 -14.94 6.23
C SER A 157 4.73 -15.42 6.82
N SER A 158 3.61 -14.77 6.48
CA SER A 158 2.29 -15.18 6.96
C SER A 158 1.84 -16.55 6.45
N TRP A 159 2.48 -17.07 5.40
CA TRP A 159 2.25 -18.42 4.88
C TRP A 159 3.25 -19.46 5.41
N SER A 160 4.12 -19.10 6.38
CA SER A 160 5.13 -20.00 6.93
C SER A 160 4.64 -20.83 8.13
N GLY A 161 3.36 -20.71 8.51
CA GLY A 161 2.78 -21.39 9.66
C GLY A 161 2.54 -22.88 9.48
N SER A 162 2.21 -23.55 10.59
CA SER A 162 1.99 -25.00 10.68
C SER A 162 0.90 -25.55 9.75
N GLU A 163 0.03 -24.68 9.26
CA GLU A 163 -1.03 -24.97 8.30
C GLU A 163 -0.50 -25.21 6.87
N ASN A 164 0.75 -24.86 6.57
CA ASN A 164 1.38 -25.03 5.27
C ASN A 164 2.49 -26.10 5.28
N PRO A 165 2.79 -26.76 4.13
CA PRO A 165 3.86 -27.75 4.04
C PRO A 165 5.21 -27.20 4.50
N ASN A 166 5.90 -27.92 5.38
CA ASN A 166 7.18 -27.53 6.00
C ASN A 166 7.13 -26.23 6.83
N GLY A 167 5.94 -25.70 7.12
CA GLY A 167 5.78 -24.52 7.96
C GLY A 167 5.78 -24.86 9.46
N SER A 168 6.15 -23.88 10.28
CA SER A 168 6.11 -23.98 11.74
C SER A 168 5.93 -22.60 12.36
N VAL A 169 5.64 -22.56 13.67
CA VAL A 169 5.56 -21.28 14.40
C VAL A 169 6.93 -20.60 14.43
N GLU A 170 7.98 -21.37 14.65
CA GLU A 170 9.37 -20.90 14.66
C GLU A 170 9.74 -20.29 13.30
N GLN A 171 9.31 -20.90 12.19
CA GLN A 171 9.57 -20.35 10.86
C GLN A 171 8.87 -19.00 10.62
N ILE A 172 7.66 -18.81 11.16
CA ILE A 172 6.99 -17.49 11.15
C ILE A 172 7.86 -16.49 11.92
N GLU A 173 8.34 -16.85 13.10
CA GLU A 173 9.12 -15.96 13.95
C GLU A 173 10.45 -15.55 13.30
N GLU A 174 11.18 -16.51 12.73
CA GLU A 174 12.42 -16.25 11.99
C GLU A 174 12.16 -15.33 10.79
N ASN A 175 11.17 -15.66 9.96
CA ASN A 175 10.87 -14.86 8.77
C ASN A 175 10.35 -13.45 9.14
N LEU A 176 9.65 -13.33 10.26
CA LEU A 176 9.21 -12.04 10.79
C LEU A 176 10.41 -11.19 11.25
N LEU A 177 11.44 -11.79 11.84
CA LEU A 177 12.67 -11.06 12.19
C LEU A 177 13.42 -10.59 10.95
N GLU A 178 13.41 -11.35 9.87
CA GLU A 178 13.95 -10.89 8.59
C GLU A 178 13.13 -9.71 8.04
N ALA A 179 11.80 -9.79 8.08
CA ALA A 179 10.94 -8.66 7.69
C ALA A 179 11.20 -7.41 8.56
N LYS A 180 11.57 -7.57 9.84
CA LYS A 180 11.92 -6.45 10.73
C LYS A 180 13.12 -5.66 10.22
N LYS A 181 14.10 -6.32 9.58
CA LYS A 181 15.29 -5.65 9.03
C LYS A 181 14.88 -4.69 7.90
N GLU A 182 14.01 -5.13 7.00
CA GLU A 182 13.49 -4.27 5.93
C GLU A 182 12.66 -3.10 6.47
N VAL A 183 11.92 -3.31 7.56
CA VAL A 183 11.16 -2.24 8.22
C VAL A 183 12.09 -1.19 8.84
N LEU A 184 13.25 -1.60 9.37
CA LEU A 184 14.27 -0.66 9.87
C LEU A 184 14.84 0.21 8.74
N GLU A 185 15.14 -0.38 7.58
CA GLU A 185 15.60 0.38 6.42
C GLU A 185 14.52 1.32 5.86
N THR A 186 13.26 0.84 5.81
CA THR A 186 12.10 1.67 5.45
C THR A 186 11.95 2.86 6.39
N GLN A 187 12.11 2.65 7.71
CA GLN A 187 12.07 3.70 8.72
C GLN A 187 13.21 4.71 8.54
N ALA A 188 14.44 4.24 8.31
CA ALA A 188 15.61 5.10 8.14
C ALA A 188 15.47 6.00 6.92
N ALA A 189 15.01 5.45 5.79
CA ALA A 189 14.71 6.21 4.58
C ALA A 189 13.60 7.24 4.81
N LEU A 190 12.49 6.84 5.43
CA LEU A 190 11.37 7.74 5.75
C LEU A 190 11.79 8.88 6.69
N ARG A 191 12.62 8.58 7.69
CA ARG A 191 13.18 9.57 8.61
C ARG A 191 14.06 10.59 7.90
N THR A 192 14.86 10.13 6.93
CA THR A 192 15.70 10.99 6.09
C THR A 192 14.83 11.92 5.26
N ILE A 193 13.80 11.40 4.61
CA ILE A 193 12.83 12.18 3.81
C ILE A 193 12.14 13.26 4.68
N VAL A 194 11.63 12.89 5.86
CA VAL A 194 10.98 13.82 6.80
C VAL A 194 11.93 14.94 7.22
N ARG A 195 13.21 14.62 7.48
CA ARG A 195 14.25 15.60 7.83
C ARG A 195 14.54 16.56 6.67
N LEU A 196 14.75 16.04 5.46
CA LEU A 196 15.08 16.84 4.27
C LEU A 196 13.94 17.78 3.86
N LEU A 197 12.70 17.37 4.10
CA LEU A 197 11.51 18.21 3.91
C LEU A 197 11.26 19.19 5.08
N GLY A 198 12.05 19.12 6.15
CA GLY A 198 11.89 19.98 7.33
C GLY A 198 10.55 19.82 8.04
N LEU A 199 9.93 18.63 7.98
CA LEU A 199 8.60 18.42 8.53
C LEU A 199 8.66 18.28 10.06
N PRO A 200 7.69 18.85 10.79
CA PRO A 200 7.64 18.69 12.25
C PRO A 200 7.38 17.22 12.62
N PRO A 201 7.92 16.73 13.74
CA PRO A 201 7.62 15.40 14.23
C PRO A 201 6.13 15.30 14.59
N ALA A 202 5.50 14.19 14.23
CA ALA A 202 4.16 13.90 14.72
C ALA A 202 4.23 13.48 16.20
N PRO A 203 3.15 13.68 16.97
CA PRO A 203 3.07 13.16 18.34
C PRO A 203 3.33 11.65 18.37
N PRO A 204 4.05 11.14 19.39
CA PRO A 204 4.18 9.70 19.58
C PRO A 204 2.81 9.04 19.73
N ILE A 205 2.65 7.85 19.16
CA ILE A 205 1.45 7.05 19.35
C ILE A 205 1.47 6.48 20.77
N ALA A 206 0.50 6.90 21.58
CA ALA A 206 0.24 6.35 22.90
C ALA A 206 -0.59 5.06 22.79
N GLU A 207 -0.44 4.19 23.79
CA GLU A 207 -1.17 2.91 23.92
C GLU A 207 -2.68 3.09 24.10
#